data_AF-A0A942BTC9-F1
#
_entry.id   AF-A0A942BTC9-F1
#
_cell.length_a   1.000
_cell.length_b   1.000
_cell.length_c   1.000
_cell.angle_alpha   90.00
_cell.angle_beta   90.00
_cell.angle_gamma   90.00
#
_symmetry.space_group_name_H-M   'P 1'
#
loop_
_entity.id
_entity.type
_entity.pdbx_description
1 polymer ?
#
loop_
_entity_poly.entity_id
_entity_poly.type
_entity_poly.pdbx_seq_one_letter_code
_entity_poly.pdbx_strand_id
1 'polypeptide(L)' 'MGKRIYNKLAWLNELPREEAVYVFTECSGSAQWAEAMADARPFPTLEQLFTRAEELAYGLDISQIEKKLEAVLER' A
#
# COMPACT_ATOMS: atom_id res chain seq x y z
N MET A 1 -12.82 -13.31 -7.03
CA MET A 1 -11.84 -12.71 -6.09
C MET A 1 -10.68 -12.01 -6.83
N GLY A 2 -9.86 -12.74 -7.60
CA GLY A 2 -8.61 -12.18 -8.17
C GLY A 2 -8.74 -10.90 -9.01
N LYS A 3 -9.70 -10.81 -9.93
CA LYS A 3 -9.86 -9.61 -10.79
C LYS A 3 -10.07 -8.31 -10.01
N ARG A 4 -10.77 -8.34 -8.87
CA ARG A 4 -11.02 -7.15 -8.05
C ARG A 4 -9.72 -6.64 -7.43
N ILE A 5 -8.91 -7.56 -6.90
CA ILE A 5 -7.63 -7.26 -6.28
C ILE A 5 -6.66 -6.64 -7.30
N TYR A 6 -6.59 -7.19 -8.52
CA TYR A 6 -5.75 -6.62 -9.60
C TYR A 6 -6.23 -5.23 -10.05
N ASN A 7 -7.55 -5.01 -10.16
CA ASN A 7 -8.09 -3.68 -10.47
C ASN A 7 -7.78 -2.66 -9.36
N LYS A 8 -7.78 -3.09 -8.09
CA LYS A 8 -7.43 -2.22 -6.97
C LYS A 8 -5.94 -1.92 -6.89
N LEU A 9 -5.07 -2.87 -7.25
CA LEU A 9 -3.64 -2.60 -7.40
C LEU A 9 -3.39 -1.56 -8.51
N ALA A 10 -4.07 -1.70 -9.66
CA ALA A 10 -4.00 -0.72 -10.74
C ALA A 10 -4.49 0.67 -10.29
N TRP A 11 -5.64 0.74 -9.64
CA TRP A 11 -6.16 1.97 -9.05
C TRP A 11 -5.16 2.61 -8.07
N LEU A 12 -4.59 1.83 -7.15
CA LEU A 12 -3.60 2.31 -6.19
C LEU A 12 -2.36 2.87 -6.88
N ASN A 13 -1.90 2.25 -7.97
CA ASN A 13 -0.77 2.72 -8.78
C ASN A 13 -1.06 4.03 -9.52
N GLU A 14 -2.31 4.26 -9.91
CA GLU A 14 -2.74 5.41 -10.72
C GLU A 14 -3.18 6.62 -9.88
N LEU A 15 -3.40 6.44 -8.56
CA LEU A 15 -3.81 7.53 -7.68
C LEU A 15 -2.85 8.74 -7.76
N PRO A 16 -3.37 9.97 -7.71
CA PRO A 16 -2.55 11.14 -7.40
C PRO A 16 -1.74 10.89 -6.13
N ARG A 17 -0.51 11.42 -6.09
CA ARG A 17 0.42 11.16 -4.98
C ARG A 17 -0.22 11.42 -3.61
N GLU A 18 -0.89 12.56 -3.45
CA GLU A 18 -1.54 12.94 -2.19
C GLU A 18 -2.62 11.94 -1.76
N GLU A 19 -3.43 11.45 -2.70
CA GLU A 19 -4.45 10.43 -2.42
C GLU A 19 -3.82 9.08 -2.05
N ALA A 20 -2.72 8.70 -2.69
CA ALA A 20 -1.99 7.49 -2.34
C ALA A 20 -1.37 7.58 -0.93
N VAL A 21 -0.77 8.73 -0.59
CA VAL A 21 -0.27 9.00 0.76
C VAL A 21 -1.40 8.87 1.79
N TYR A 22 -2.57 9.43 1.51
CA TYR A 22 -3.73 9.28 2.39
C TYR A 22 -4.10 7.80 2.59
N VAL A 23 -4.21 7.02 1.52
CA VAL A 23 -4.53 5.58 1.59
C VAL A 23 -3.48 4.81 2.40
N PHE A 24 -2.19 5.05 2.18
CA PHE A 24 -1.11 4.40 2.91
C PHE A 24 -1.03 4.86 4.38
N THR A 25 -1.41 6.10 4.68
CA THR A 25 -1.49 6.60 6.05
C THR A 25 -2.56 5.85 6.85
N GLU A 26 -3.71 5.56 6.24
CA GLU A 26 -4.75 4.75 6.88
C GLU A 26 -4.26 3.32 7.22
N CYS A 27 -3.30 2.81 6.45
CA CYS A 27 -2.69 1.48 6.64
C CYS A 27 -1.75 1.44 7.85
N SER A 28 -0.82 2.39 7.97
CA SER A 28 0.27 2.34 8.97
C SER A 28 0.13 3.36 10.11
N GLY A 29 -0.62 4.44 9.92
CA GLY A 29 -0.62 5.62 10.78
C GLY A 29 0.67 6.47 10.69
N SER A 30 1.64 6.07 9.86
CA SER A 30 2.93 6.76 9.70
C SER A 30 2.97 7.53 8.39
N ALA A 31 3.08 8.85 8.49
CA ALA A 31 3.22 9.73 7.32
C ALA A 31 4.51 9.43 6.53
N GLN A 32 5.63 9.19 7.23
CA GLN A 32 6.90 8.88 6.58
C GLN A 32 6.84 7.60 5.76
N TRP A 33 6.24 6.54 6.32
CA TRP A 33 6.05 5.27 5.59
C TRP A 33 5.10 5.44 4.41
N ALA A 34 4.02 6.20 4.61
CA ALA A 34 3.01 6.43 3.59
C ALA A 34 3.55 7.22 2.39
N GLU A 35 4.36 8.24 2.62
CA GLU A 35 5.07 8.98 1.57
C GLU A 35 6.04 8.08 0.81
N ALA A 36 6.84 7.29 1.52
CA ALA A 36 7.80 6.38 0.90
C ALA A 36 7.11 5.31 0.03
N MET A 37 5.96 4.77 0.48
CA MET A 37 5.16 3.84 -0.31
C MET A 37 4.51 4.52 -1.52
N ALA A 38 3.99 5.73 -1.36
CA ALA A 38 3.38 6.49 -2.46
C ALA A 38 4.39 6.81 -3.56
N ASP A 39 5.64 7.08 -3.19
CA ASP A 39 6.76 7.38 -4.09
C ASP A 39 7.38 6.12 -4.71
N ALA A 40 7.20 4.95 -4.11
CA ALA A 40 7.68 3.67 -4.63
C ALA A 40 6.78 3.06 -5.73
N ARG A 41 5.58 3.61 -5.94
CA ARG A 41 4.68 3.20 -7.02
C ARG A 41 5.31 3.48 -8.39
N PRO A 42 4.98 2.68 -9.43
CA PRO A 42 3.98 1.62 -9.44
C PRO A 42 4.50 0.27 -8.92
N PHE A 43 3.59 -0.52 -8.33
CA PHE A 43 3.84 -1.91 -7.93
C PHE A 43 3.33 -2.88 -9.01
N PRO A 44 4.21 -3.65 -9.68
CA PRO A 44 3.80 -4.57 -10.75
C PRO A 44 2.98 -5.76 -10.24
N THR A 45 3.21 -6.21 -9.01
CA THR A 45 2.53 -7.35 -8.39
C THR A 45 2.19 -7.05 -6.93
N LEU A 46 1.24 -7.82 -6.36
CA LEU A 46 0.92 -7.76 -4.93
C LEU A 46 2.13 -8.11 -4.07
N GLU A 47 2.90 -9.11 -4.48
CA GLU A 47 4.14 -9.49 -3.80
C GLU A 47 5.09 -8.30 -3.70
N GLN A 48 5.33 -7.57 -4.80
CA GLN A 48 6.20 -6.39 -4.77
C GLN A 48 5.66 -5.26 -3.89
N LEU A 49 4.33 -5.09 -3.82
CA LEU A 49 3.69 -4.14 -2.91
C LEU A 49 3.96 -4.53 -1.44
N PHE A 50 3.73 -5.79 -1.07
CA PHE A 50 3.91 -6.26 0.32
C PHE A 50 5.39 -6.32 0.72
N THR A 51 6.28 -6.78 -0.16
CA THR A 51 7.73 -6.75 0.09
C THR A 51 8.21 -5.32 0.33
N ARG A 52 7.77 -4.35 -0.49
CA ARG A 52 8.18 -2.95 -0.28
C ARG A 52 7.59 -2.35 1.00
N ALA A 53 6.36 -2.75 1.36
CA ALA A 53 5.73 -2.36 2.63
C ALA A 53 6.55 -2.81 3.85
N GLU A 54 7.05 -4.04 3.83
CA GLU A 54 7.91 -4.61 4.86
C GLU A 54 9.28 -3.91 4.91
N GLU A 55 9.94 -3.75 3.75
CA GLU A 55 11.25 -3.09 3.64
C GLU A 55 11.26 -1.67 4.26
N LEU A 56 10.15 -0.93 4.11
CA LEU A 56 10.03 0.44 4.57
C LEU A 56 9.48 0.57 6.00
N ALA A 57 8.98 -0.51 6.61
CA ALA A 57 8.23 -0.45 7.86
C ALA A 57 9.04 0.05 9.06
N TYR A 58 10.38 -0.12 9.09
CA TYR A 58 11.31 0.37 10.13
C TYR A 58 10.72 0.56 11.54
N GLY A 59 10.28 -0.54 12.18
CA GLY A 59 9.76 -0.53 13.55
C GLY A 59 8.24 -0.36 13.67
N LEU A 60 7.53 -0.25 12.56
CA LEU A 60 6.07 -0.34 12.51
C LEU A 60 5.60 -1.80 12.59
N ASP A 61 4.36 -2.00 13.06
CA ASP A 61 3.72 -3.32 13.11
C ASP A 61 3.30 -3.75 11.69
N ILE A 62 4.14 -4.56 11.05
CA ILE A 62 3.92 -5.01 9.68
C ILE A 62 2.66 -5.86 9.55
N SER A 63 2.31 -6.65 10.57
CA SER A 63 1.11 -7.50 10.53
C SER A 63 -0.18 -6.67 10.45
N GLN A 64 -0.19 -5.52 11.14
CA GLN A 64 -1.30 -4.58 11.09
C GLN A 64 -1.35 -3.82 9.76
N ILE A 65 -0.20 -3.46 9.19
CA ILE A 65 -0.09 -2.81 7.88
C ILE A 65 -0.62 -3.75 6.79
N GLU A 66 -0.12 -4.98 6.74
CA GLU A 66 -0.51 -6.00 5.76
C GLU A 66 -2.02 -6.20 5.76
N LYS A 67 -2.61 -6.46 6.93
CA LYS A 67 -4.07 -6.64 7.08
C LYS A 67 -4.88 -5.46 6.56
N LYS A 68 -4.43 -4.23 6.80
CA LYS A 68 -5.14 -3.03 6.31
C LYS A 68 -4.95 -2.83 4.82
N LEU A 69 -3.76 -3.14 4.29
CA LEU A 69 -3.47 -3.04 2.87
C LEU A 69 -4.26 -4.08 2.07
N GLU A 70 -4.38 -5.31 2.58
CA GLU A 70 -5.30 -6.33 2.05
C GLU A 70 -6.74 -5.81 2.02
N ALA A 71 -7.22 -5.23 3.13
CA ALA A 71 -8.57 -4.68 3.19
C ALA A 71 -8.80 -3.54 2.17
N VAL A 72 -7.77 -2.74 1.84
CA VAL A 72 -7.84 -1.73 0.77
C VAL A 72 -7.98 -2.40 -0.60
N LEU A 73 -7.19 -3.43 -0.86
CA LEU A 73 -7.18 -4.18 -2.12
C LEU A 73 -8.46 -5.01 -2.34
N GLU A 74 -9.14 -5.35 -1.25
CA GLU A 74 -10.42 -6.07 -1.22
C GLU A 74 -11.66 -5.16 -1.12
N ARG A 75 -11.55 -3.84 -1.23
CA ARG A 75 -12.74 -2.98 -1.37
C ARG A 75 -13.30 -3.11 -2.79
#